data_AF-A0A4V1AQ56-F1
#
_entry.id   AF-A0A4V1AQ56-F1
#
_cell.length_a   1.000
_cell.length_b   1.000
_cell.length_c   1.000
_cell.angle_alpha   90.00
_cell.angle_beta   90.00
_cell.angle_gamma   90.00
#
_symmetry.space_group_name_H-M   'P 1'
#
loop_
_entity.id
_entity.type
_entity.pdbx_description
1 polymer ?
#
loop_
_entity_poly.entity_id
_entity_poly.type
_entity_poly.pdbx_seq_one_letter_code
_entity_poly.pdbx_strand_id
1 'polypeptide(L)'
;MKTLLKIFTVISLVTTPSFTIACQDNNSYDDIERPEPELPIQKIGFENVIVDDIDIQKISYNYDLYEQIINKLTKAGFKINNLNITLKKIGVGVINKDTSDLFRNGKYEWTFLDKNNENNKITASIIIRNSQHLADLFTNLSLGTIYDSRPRSILISLLTNNLGLINMINSIADQLIDEKKFIYNEDNTSAKIEVTKEDDFPKLSQGKEGIPKKFYGVIKVDYNVKPFDYQKVEDDKKRGVSLEELWKNINDYEESSDKKFNYNVGVINQLNIYSFLMTLIINNFSDYKSQIYWPILINDIVSDGDEAFNYKQSDQQGAINGKDYMVEIKFKPYSKSLPINNLNEEIDKVSYIIDQKENVKFYFRYLKEIK
;
A
#
# COMPACT_ATOMS: atom_id res chain seq x y z
N MET A 1 8.00 45.21 28.50
CA MET A 1 8.34 45.05 27.08
C MET A 1 7.81 43.70 26.60
N LYS A 2 6.63 43.70 26.00
CA LYS A 2 5.89 42.52 25.53
C LYS A 2 5.39 42.81 24.11
N THR A 3 6.27 42.76 23.12
CA THR A 3 5.90 43.03 21.72
C THR A 3 6.97 42.57 20.72
N LEU A 4 7.40 41.31 20.78
CA LEU A 4 8.31 40.73 19.77
C LEU A 4 8.11 39.20 19.60
N LEU A 5 6.87 38.72 19.76
CA LEU A 5 6.55 37.29 19.60
C LEU A 5 5.31 37.10 18.71
N LYS A 6 5.31 37.69 17.51
CA LYS A 6 4.14 37.65 16.60
C LYS A 6 4.41 37.48 15.10
N ILE A 7 5.62 37.12 14.63
CA ILE A 7 5.91 37.09 13.18
C ILE A 7 6.57 35.78 12.67
N PHE A 8 6.47 34.64 13.38
CA PHE A 8 6.90 33.35 12.80
C PHE A 8 5.95 32.17 13.05
N THR A 9 4.65 32.46 13.04
CA THR A 9 3.58 31.43 13.07
C THR A 9 2.68 31.54 11.83
N VAL A 10 3.30 31.72 10.66
CA VAL A 10 2.63 31.68 9.36
C VAL A 10 3.54 30.92 8.41
N ILE A 11 3.39 29.59 8.37
CA ILE A 11 3.48 28.65 7.22
C ILE A 11 3.30 27.26 7.86
N SER A 12 2.10 27.02 8.37
CA SER A 12 1.63 25.69 8.76
C SER A 12 0.12 25.66 8.52
N LEU A 13 -0.23 25.83 7.25
CA LEU A 13 -1.57 25.57 6.73
C LEU A 13 -1.41 24.55 5.61
N VAL A 14 -1.25 23.30 6.03
CA VAL A 14 -1.65 22.16 5.21
C VAL A 14 -3.14 22.35 5.00
N THR A 15 -3.52 22.73 3.79
CA THR A 15 -4.91 22.84 3.36
C THR A 15 -5.51 21.43 3.32
N THR A 16 -6.01 20.95 4.45
CA THR A 16 -7.07 19.95 4.44
C THR A 16 -8.35 20.68 4.01
N PRO A 17 -9.04 20.25 2.93
CA PRO A 17 -10.37 20.77 2.65
C PRO A 17 -11.30 20.26 3.74
N SER A 18 -11.48 21.04 4.80
CA SER A 18 -12.61 20.91 5.70
C SER A 18 -13.85 21.30 4.90
N PHE A 19 -14.60 20.32 4.43
CA PHE A 19 -15.99 20.54 4.05
C PHE A 19 -16.77 20.86 5.32
N THR A 20 -16.68 22.10 5.80
CA THR A 20 -17.69 22.66 6.69
C THR A 20 -18.91 22.92 5.84
N ILE A 21 -19.87 21.99 5.89
CA ILE A 21 -21.25 22.27 5.50
C ILE A 21 -21.75 23.31 6.50
N ALA A 22 -21.74 24.58 6.10
CA ALA A 22 -22.43 25.61 6.84
C ALA A 22 -23.93 25.38 6.65
N CYS A 23 -24.61 24.93 7.70
CA CYS A 23 -26.07 25.05 7.78
C CYS A 23 -26.39 26.55 7.81
N GLN A 24 -26.75 27.11 6.65
CA GLN A 24 -27.46 28.38 6.61
C GLN A 24 -28.87 28.14 7.13
N ASP A 25 -29.13 28.57 8.36
CA ASP A 25 -30.47 28.74 8.89
C ASP A 25 -31.19 29.78 8.04
N ASN A 26 -32.00 29.34 7.06
CA ASN A 26 -33.20 30.06 6.57
C ASN A 26 -34.00 29.39 5.45
N ASN A 27 -33.81 28.10 5.14
CA ASN A 27 -34.66 27.41 4.17
C ASN A 27 -35.57 26.39 4.86
N SER A 28 -36.85 26.45 4.51
CA SER A 28 -37.90 25.47 4.78
C SER A 28 -37.36 24.05 4.95
N TYR A 29 -37.67 23.40 6.08
CA TYR A 29 -37.32 22.00 6.35
C TYR A 29 -37.89 21.01 5.30
N ASP A 30 -38.83 21.46 4.47
CA ASP A 30 -39.53 20.63 3.49
C ASP A 30 -38.78 20.48 2.14
N ASP A 31 -37.68 21.21 1.92
CA ASP A 31 -36.93 21.22 0.63
C ASP A 31 -35.51 20.61 0.71
N ILE A 32 -35.19 19.83 1.76
CA ILE A 32 -34.00 18.97 1.68
C ILE A 32 -34.36 17.80 0.74
N GLU A 33 -34.06 17.97 -0.55
CA GLU A 33 -34.13 16.91 -1.55
C GLU A 33 -33.24 15.75 -1.10
N ARG A 34 -33.86 14.77 -0.44
CA ARG A 34 -33.21 13.51 -0.09
C ARG A 34 -33.28 12.66 -1.35
N PRO A 35 -32.15 12.30 -1.96
CA PRO A 35 -32.18 11.35 -3.06
C PRO A 35 -32.87 10.07 -2.57
N GLU A 36 -33.72 9.50 -3.42
CA GLU A 36 -34.42 8.26 -3.10
C GLU A 36 -33.40 7.20 -2.64
N PRO A 37 -33.74 6.39 -1.61
CA PRO A 37 -32.87 5.32 -1.18
C PRO A 37 -32.65 4.36 -2.36
N GLU A 38 -31.41 4.31 -2.86
CA GLU A 38 -31.04 3.33 -3.87
C GLU A 38 -31.13 1.92 -3.28
N LEU A 39 -32.19 1.20 -3.62
CA LEU A 39 -32.30 -0.21 -3.28
C LEU A 39 -31.20 -0.98 -4.00
N PRO A 40 -30.50 -1.89 -3.29
CA PRO A 40 -29.34 -2.56 -3.85
C PRO A 40 -29.75 -3.57 -4.94
N ILE A 41 -31.02 -4.02 -4.97
CA ILE A 41 -31.65 -4.65 -6.14
C ILE A 41 -33.05 -4.05 -6.34
N GLN A 42 -33.41 -3.77 -7.59
CA GLN A 42 -34.79 -3.48 -7.99
C GLN A 42 -35.19 -4.44 -9.09
N LYS A 43 -36.42 -4.96 -9.01
CA LYS A 43 -37.01 -5.83 -10.02
C LYS A 43 -38.34 -5.24 -10.49
N ILE A 44 -38.48 -5.10 -11.80
CA ILE A 44 -39.73 -4.75 -12.49
C ILE A 44 -40.04 -5.92 -13.42
N GLY A 45 -41.27 -6.44 -13.38
CA GLY A 45 -41.63 -7.67 -14.07
C GLY A 45 -40.92 -8.90 -13.48
N PHE A 46 -40.50 -9.84 -14.35
CA PHE A 46 -39.81 -11.07 -13.93
C PHE A 46 -40.51 -11.79 -12.76
N GLU A 47 -41.82 -12.04 -12.89
CA GLU A 47 -42.68 -12.45 -11.76
C GLU A 47 -42.18 -13.71 -11.03
N ASN A 48 -41.66 -14.69 -11.79
CA ASN A 48 -41.14 -15.95 -11.24
C ASN A 48 -39.68 -15.88 -10.74
N VAL A 49 -39.03 -14.71 -10.83
CA VAL A 49 -37.65 -14.53 -10.39
C VAL A 49 -37.63 -13.96 -8.97
N ILE A 50 -37.10 -14.72 -8.03
CA ILE A 50 -36.94 -14.28 -6.64
C ILE A 50 -35.53 -13.72 -6.47
N VAL A 51 -35.43 -12.41 -6.24
CA VAL A 51 -34.16 -11.69 -6.03
C VAL A 51 -34.01 -11.14 -4.61
N ASP A 52 -35.09 -11.13 -3.82
CA ASP A 52 -35.11 -10.53 -2.47
C ASP A 52 -34.25 -11.30 -1.46
N ASP A 53 -33.87 -12.54 -1.79
CA ASP A 53 -32.99 -13.37 -0.98
C ASP A 53 -31.50 -13.20 -1.32
N ILE A 54 -31.17 -12.38 -2.32
CA ILE A 54 -29.80 -12.04 -2.66
C ILE A 54 -29.29 -11.02 -1.62
N ASP A 55 -28.46 -11.52 -0.71
CA ASP A 55 -27.80 -10.70 0.29
C ASP A 55 -26.56 -10.02 -0.31
N ILE A 56 -26.75 -8.82 -0.86
CA ILE A 56 -25.67 -8.03 -1.47
C ILE A 56 -24.52 -7.75 -0.50
N GLN A 57 -24.78 -7.68 0.81
CA GLN A 57 -23.73 -7.41 1.80
C GLN A 57 -22.74 -8.56 1.92
N LYS A 58 -23.13 -9.78 1.52
CA LYS A 58 -22.23 -10.95 1.47
C LYS A 58 -21.46 -11.07 0.17
N ILE A 59 -21.76 -10.24 -0.82
CA ILE A 59 -21.14 -10.31 -2.14
C ILE A 59 -19.90 -9.42 -2.16
N SER A 60 -18.75 -10.03 -2.47
CA SER A 60 -17.47 -9.30 -2.51
C SER A 60 -17.14 -8.73 -3.89
N TYR A 61 -17.61 -9.37 -4.98
CA TYR A 61 -17.23 -9.01 -6.34
C TYR A 61 -18.42 -9.02 -7.32
N ASN A 62 -18.26 -8.27 -8.42
CA ASN A 62 -19.23 -8.20 -9.51
C ASN A 62 -19.58 -9.58 -10.09
N TYR A 63 -18.60 -10.48 -10.15
CA TYR A 63 -18.79 -11.86 -10.61
C TYR A 63 -19.87 -12.60 -9.81
N ASP A 64 -19.79 -12.55 -8.48
CA ASP A 64 -20.72 -13.26 -7.60
C ASP A 64 -22.14 -12.70 -7.70
N LEU A 65 -22.29 -11.39 -7.86
CA LEU A 65 -23.60 -10.76 -8.10
C LEU A 65 -24.19 -11.21 -9.44
N TYR A 66 -23.38 -11.15 -10.50
CA TYR A 66 -23.78 -11.57 -11.83
C TYR A 66 -24.26 -13.03 -11.84
N GLU A 67 -23.47 -13.95 -11.29
CA GLU A 67 -23.80 -15.38 -11.23
C GLU A 67 -25.08 -15.64 -10.43
N GLN A 68 -25.28 -14.96 -9.30
CA GLN A 68 -26.50 -15.12 -8.50
C GLN A 68 -27.74 -14.71 -9.30
N ILE A 69 -27.74 -13.53 -9.92
CA ILE A 69 -28.88 -13.04 -10.71
C ILE A 69 -29.13 -13.94 -11.92
N ILE A 70 -28.09 -14.36 -12.64
CA ILE A 70 -28.20 -15.28 -13.77
C ILE A 70 -28.78 -16.63 -13.36
N ASN A 71 -28.35 -17.16 -12.21
CA ASN A 71 -28.89 -18.41 -11.68
C ASN A 71 -30.37 -18.27 -11.31
N LYS A 72 -30.78 -17.15 -10.70
CA LYS A 72 -32.21 -16.88 -10.41
C LYS A 72 -33.04 -16.81 -11.69
N LEU A 73 -32.56 -16.08 -12.70
CA LEU A 73 -33.23 -15.96 -14.00
C LEU A 73 -33.35 -17.31 -14.71
N THR A 74 -32.28 -18.10 -14.71
CA THR A 74 -32.24 -19.41 -15.37
C THR A 74 -33.19 -20.40 -14.67
N LYS A 75 -33.20 -20.43 -13.32
CA LYS A 75 -34.13 -21.26 -12.55
C LYS A 75 -35.60 -20.90 -12.77
N ALA A 76 -35.88 -19.63 -13.06
CA ALA A 76 -37.20 -19.15 -13.44
C ALA A 76 -37.56 -19.38 -14.92
N GLY A 77 -36.68 -20.04 -15.70
CA GLY A 77 -36.94 -20.44 -17.08
C GLY A 77 -36.47 -19.45 -18.15
N PHE A 78 -35.78 -18.36 -17.78
CA PHE A 78 -35.28 -17.38 -18.74
C PHE A 78 -33.97 -17.84 -19.39
N LYS A 79 -33.82 -17.60 -20.69
CA LYS A 79 -32.59 -17.89 -21.44
C LYS A 79 -31.66 -16.67 -21.40
N ILE A 80 -30.41 -16.86 -20.99
CA ILE A 80 -29.40 -15.80 -20.88
C ILE A 80 -29.21 -15.05 -22.21
N ASN A 81 -29.25 -15.74 -23.35
CA ASN A 81 -29.09 -15.13 -24.68
C ASN A 81 -30.21 -14.12 -25.03
N ASN A 82 -31.36 -14.23 -24.36
CA ASN A 82 -32.48 -13.31 -24.52
C ASN A 82 -32.36 -12.08 -23.62
N LEU A 83 -31.30 -11.95 -22.83
CA LEU A 83 -31.05 -10.79 -21.98
C LEU A 83 -30.14 -9.79 -22.69
N ASN A 84 -30.44 -8.51 -22.56
CA ASN A 84 -29.48 -7.43 -22.73
C ASN A 84 -28.91 -7.11 -21.35
N ILE A 85 -27.61 -7.33 -21.18
CA ILE A 85 -26.91 -7.16 -19.90
C ILE A 85 -25.95 -5.99 -20.05
N THR A 86 -26.22 -4.92 -19.33
CA THR A 86 -25.34 -3.76 -19.28
C THR A 86 -24.72 -3.63 -17.90
N LEU A 87 -23.45 -3.22 -17.87
CA LEU A 87 -22.71 -2.94 -16.66
C LEU A 87 -22.22 -1.50 -16.70
N LYS A 88 -22.51 -0.74 -15.66
CA LYS A 88 -22.07 0.63 -15.50
C LYS A 88 -21.17 0.75 -14.28
N LYS A 89 -20.00 1.35 -14.44
CA LYS A 89 -19.18 1.82 -13.31
C LYS A 89 -19.51 3.28 -13.05
N ILE A 90 -20.04 3.58 -11.86
CA ILE A 90 -20.43 4.94 -11.50
C ILE A 90 -19.20 5.86 -11.53
N GLY A 91 -19.33 7.01 -12.18
CA GLY A 91 -18.22 7.95 -12.43
C GLY A 91 -17.40 7.66 -13.70
N VAL A 92 -17.59 6.51 -14.35
CA VAL A 92 -16.91 6.16 -15.63
C VAL A 92 -17.93 6.04 -16.77
N GLY A 93 -19.01 5.29 -16.57
CA GLY A 93 -20.03 5.03 -17.60
C GLY A 93 -20.25 3.54 -17.83
N VAL A 94 -20.88 3.21 -18.97
CA VAL A 94 -21.12 1.82 -19.38
C VAL A 94 -19.79 1.19 -19.79
N ILE A 95 -19.47 0.03 -19.20
CA ILE A 95 -18.26 -0.73 -19.47
C ILE A 95 -18.61 -2.11 -20.02
N ASN A 96 -17.70 -2.68 -20.81
CA ASN A 96 -17.89 -4.01 -21.35
C ASN A 96 -17.52 -5.07 -20.29
N LYS A 97 -18.51 -5.81 -19.80
CA LYS A 97 -18.33 -6.86 -18.78
C LYS A 97 -17.33 -7.98 -19.16
N ASP A 98 -17.08 -8.20 -20.44
CA ASP A 98 -16.22 -9.28 -20.93
C ASP A 98 -14.76 -8.82 -21.17
N THR A 99 -14.54 -7.51 -21.25
CA THR A 99 -13.22 -6.92 -21.56
C THR A 99 -12.79 -5.85 -20.56
N SER A 100 -13.48 -5.70 -19.44
CA SER A 100 -13.16 -4.71 -18.40
C SER A 100 -12.79 -5.41 -17.10
N ASP A 101 -11.93 -4.80 -16.30
CA ASP A 101 -11.59 -5.30 -14.98
C ASP A 101 -12.75 -5.05 -13.99
N LEU A 102 -13.42 -6.15 -13.63
CA LEU A 102 -14.60 -6.15 -12.78
C LEU A 102 -14.26 -6.28 -11.28
N PHE A 103 -12.97 -6.40 -10.94
CA PHE A 103 -12.50 -6.59 -9.57
C PHE A 103 -11.94 -5.30 -8.95
N ARG A 104 -11.85 -4.23 -9.73
CA ARG A 104 -11.45 -2.89 -9.27
C ARG A 104 -12.40 -2.33 -8.21
N ASN A 105 -11.88 -1.46 -7.35
CA ASN A 105 -12.70 -0.67 -6.44
C ASN A 105 -13.65 0.25 -7.23
N GLY A 106 -14.86 0.41 -6.70
CA GLY A 106 -15.89 1.25 -7.29
C GLY A 106 -17.31 0.81 -6.98
N LYS A 107 -18.26 1.66 -7.39
CA LYS A 107 -19.69 1.34 -7.39
C LYS A 107 -20.10 0.90 -8.79
N TYR A 108 -20.71 -0.26 -8.87
CA TYR A 108 -21.13 -0.89 -10.11
C TYR A 108 -22.64 -1.09 -10.10
N GLU A 109 -23.27 -0.89 -11.25
CA GLU A 109 -24.68 -1.11 -11.48
C GLU A 109 -24.84 -2.06 -12.67
N TRP A 110 -25.46 -3.20 -12.42
CA TRP A 110 -25.86 -4.17 -13.43
C TRP A 110 -27.31 -3.92 -13.82
N THR A 111 -27.60 -3.97 -15.11
CA THR A 111 -28.97 -4.01 -15.62
C THR A 111 -29.15 -5.25 -16.48
N PHE A 112 -30.16 -6.05 -16.15
CA PHE A 112 -30.60 -7.22 -16.90
C PHE A 112 -31.98 -6.91 -17.47
N LEU A 113 -32.06 -6.77 -18.79
CA LEU A 113 -33.29 -6.45 -19.52
C LEU A 113 -33.66 -7.61 -20.45
N ASP A 114 -34.91 -8.07 -20.43
CA ASP A 114 -35.39 -9.04 -21.40
C ASP A 114 -35.57 -8.39 -22.78
N LYS A 115 -34.90 -8.93 -23.81
CA LYS A 115 -35.03 -8.44 -25.19
C LYS A 115 -36.44 -8.59 -25.75
N ASN A 116 -37.25 -9.49 -25.19
CA ASN A 116 -38.60 -9.76 -25.66
C ASN A 116 -39.67 -8.98 -24.88
N ASN A 117 -39.30 -8.36 -23.75
CA ASN A 117 -40.22 -7.61 -22.92
C ASN A 117 -39.48 -6.54 -22.11
N GLU A 118 -39.56 -5.30 -22.55
CA GLU A 118 -38.87 -4.17 -21.92
C GLU A 118 -39.34 -3.89 -20.48
N ASN A 119 -40.52 -4.39 -20.09
CA ASN A 119 -41.03 -4.29 -18.72
C ASN A 119 -40.34 -5.28 -17.76
N ASN A 120 -39.60 -6.26 -18.27
CA ASN A 120 -38.82 -7.19 -17.47
C ASN A 120 -37.39 -6.64 -17.29
N LYS A 121 -37.14 -6.00 -16.13
CA LYS A 121 -35.86 -5.38 -15.79
C LYS A 121 -35.44 -5.72 -14.36
N ILE A 122 -34.18 -6.12 -14.19
CA ILE A 122 -33.53 -6.17 -12.88
C ILE A 122 -32.37 -5.18 -12.90
N THR A 123 -32.32 -4.28 -11.93
CA THR A 123 -31.13 -3.46 -11.64
C THR A 123 -30.53 -3.92 -10.33
N ALA A 124 -29.21 -4.02 -10.26
CA ALA A 124 -28.50 -4.43 -9.05
C ALA A 124 -27.20 -3.66 -8.88
N SER A 125 -26.97 -3.13 -7.68
CA SER A 125 -25.86 -2.25 -7.36
C SER A 125 -24.95 -2.88 -6.30
N ILE A 126 -23.64 -2.87 -6.55
CA ILE A 126 -22.61 -3.38 -5.63
C ILE A 126 -21.49 -2.36 -5.47
N ILE A 127 -20.89 -2.32 -4.28
CA ILE A 127 -19.71 -1.51 -4.00
C ILE A 127 -18.54 -2.46 -3.68
N ILE A 128 -17.50 -2.41 -4.50
CA ILE A 128 -16.24 -3.15 -4.28
C ILE A 128 -15.25 -2.24 -3.56
N ARG A 129 -14.67 -2.74 -2.45
CA ARG A 129 -13.70 -2.01 -1.62
C ARG A 129 -12.40 -2.77 -1.35
N ASN A 130 -12.32 -4.03 -1.78
CA ASN A 130 -11.26 -5.00 -1.47
C ASN A 130 -10.53 -5.48 -2.73
N SER A 131 -10.39 -4.59 -3.73
CA SER A 131 -9.61 -4.83 -4.93
C SER A 131 -8.16 -5.20 -4.61
N GLN A 132 -7.59 -6.09 -5.41
CA GLN A 132 -6.16 -6.44 -5.38
C GLN A 132 -5.35 -5.71 -6.46
N HIS A 133 -5.99 -4.82 -7.24
CA HIS A 133 -5.31 -4.06 -8.27
C HIS A 133 -4.40 -3.00 -7.64
N LEU A 134 -3.14 -2.90 -8.08
CA LEU A 134 -2.16 -1.97 -7.48
C LEU A 134 -2.66 -0.51 -7.44
N ALA A 135 -3.20 -0.01 -8.54
CA ALA A 135 -3.75 1.36 -8.61
C ALA A 135 -4.95 1.64 -7.68
N ASP A 136 -5.62 0.62 -7.14
CA ASP A 136 -6.66 0.81 -6.12
C ASP A 136 -6.10 0.81 -4.68
N LEU A 137 -4.91 0.22 -4.50
CA LEU A 137 -4.26 0.06 -3.21
C LEU A 137 -3.35 1.25 -2.89
N PHE A 138 -2.56 1.70 -3.88
CA PHE A 138 -1.60 2.78 -3.72
C PHE A 138 -2.21 4.12 -4.17
N THR A 139 -2.55 4.96 -3.19
CA THR A 139 -3.20 6.26 -3.42
C THR A 139 -2.20 7.38 -3.74
N ASN A 140 -1.04 7.37 -3.08
CA ASN A 140 0.03 8.35 -3.34
C ASN A 140 1.20 7.66 -4.06
N LEU A 141 1.35 7.96 -5.35
CA LEU A 141 2.39 7.42 -6.23
C LEU A 141 3.55 8.40 -6.46
N SER A 142 3.45 9.63 -5.95
CA SER A 142 4.54 10.60 -6.01
C SER A 142 5.40 10.44 -4.76
N LEU A 143 6.62 9.94 -4.94
CA LEU A 143 7.53 9.66 -3.82
C LEU A 143 8.34 10.89 -3.40
N GLY A 144 8.32 11.96 -4.20
CA GLY A 144 9.13 13.15 -3.97
C GLY A 144 10.60 12.88 -4.27
N THR A 145 11.50 13.37 -3.40
CA THR A 145 12.94 13.13 -3.55
C THR A 145 13.33 11.79 -2.91
N ILE A 146 13.95 10.92 -3.69
CA ILE A 146 14.60 9.70 -3.18
C ILE A 146 16.11 9.80 -3.38
N TYR A 147 16.86 9.18 -2.48
CA TYR A 147 18.33 9.18 -2.51
C TYR A 147 18.92 7.93 -3.16
N ASP A 148 18.06 6.97 -3.47
CA ASP A 148 18.39 5.65 -3.97
C ASP A 148 17.22 5.11 -4.79
N SER A 149 17.48 4.67 -6.02
CA SER A 149 16.44 4.20 -6.96
C SER A 149 16.27 2.69 -6.95
N ARG A 150 16.82 1.95 -5.99
CA ARG A 150 16.66 0.50 -5.95
C ARG A 150 15.24 0.11 -5.54
N PRO A 151 14.78 -1.09 -5.94
CA PRO A 151 13.43 -1.58 -5.66
C PRO A 151 13.02 -1.46 -4.19
N ARG A 152 13.89 -1.82 -3.24
CA ARG A 152 13.58 -1.73 -1.79
C ARG A 152 13.37 -0.29 -1.34
N SER A 153 14.20 0.64 -1.81
CA SER A 153 14.12 2.09 -1.51
C SER A 153 12.82 2.67 -2.03
N ILE A 154 12.49 2.36 -3.27
CA ILE A 154 11.22 2.76 -3.89
C ILE A 154 10.04 2.17 -3.14
N LEU A 155 10.09 0.87 -2.80
CA LEU A 155 9.00 0.16 -2.14
C LEU A 155 8.73 0.69 -0.74
N ILE A 156 9.77 0.90 0.07
CA ILE A 156 9.62 1.45 1.42
C ILE A 156 9.18 2.92 1.35
N SER A 157 9.62 3.69 0.34
CA SER A 157 9.14 5.07 0.13
C SER A 157 7.65 5.07 -0.20
N LEU A 158 7.23 4.16 -1.08
CA LEU A 158 5.84 3.97 -1.46
C LEU A 158 4.97 3.54 -0.26
N LEU A 159 5.47 2.64 0.58
CA LEU A 159 4.80 2.22 1.83
C LEU A 159 4.71 3.36 2.84
N THR A 160 5.75 4.17 2.97
CA THR A 160 5.77 5.34 3.85
C THR A 160 4.75 6.39 3.42
N ASN A 161 4.56 6.58 2.11
CA ASN A 161 3.54 7.48 1.56
C ASN A 161 2.12 6.88 1.60
N ASN A 162 1.99 5.58 1.89
CA ASN A 162 0.72 4.86 1.96
C ASN A 162 0.63 4.01 3.24
N LEU A 163 0.84 4.62 4.41
CA LEU A 163 0.91 3.92 5.71
C LEU A 163 -0.30 2.99 6.01
N GLY A 164 -1.46 3.26 5.42
CA GLY A 164 -2.64 2.39 5.51
C GLY A 164 -2.42 0.96 4.97
N LEU A 165 -1.42 0.77 4.11
CA LEU A 165 -1.05 -0.54 3.54
C LEU A 165 -0.15 -1.39 4.44
N ILE A 166 0.18 -0.93 5.66
CA ILE A 166 1.00 -1.70 6.59
C ILE A 166 0.41 -3.09 6.91
N ASN A 167 -0.92 -3.23 6.85
CA ASN A 167 -1.60 -4.50 7.04
C ASN A 167 -1.46 -5.48 5.86
N MET A 168 -0.94 -5.04 4.72
CA MET A 168 -0.72 -5.82 3.50
C MET A 168 0.77 -6.05 3.22
N ILE A 169 1.64 -5.74 4.19
CA ILE A 169 3.09 -5.69 3.96
C ILE A 169 3.70 -7.04 3.58
N ASN A 170 3.18 -8.18 4.05
CA ASN A 170 3.57 -9.52 3.55
C ASN A 170 3.31 -9.66 2.06
N SER A 171 2.08 -9.40 1.61
CA SER A 171 1.73 -9.51 0.19
C SER A 171 2.57 -8.55 -0.66
N ILE A 172 2.89 -7.37 -0.12
CA ILE A 172 3.74 -6.37 -0.77
C ILE A 172 5.18 -6.86 -0.83
N ALA A 173 5.72 -7.40 0.26
CA ALA A 173 7.05 -7.98 0.32
C ALA A 173 7.20 -9.15 -0.65
N ASP A 174 6.28 -10.10 -0.63
CA ASP A 174 6.36 -11.31 -1.45
C ASP A 174 6.22 -11.03 -2.94
N GLN A 175 5.47 -9.98 -3.30
CA GLN A 175 5.06 -9.74 -4.68
C GLN A 175 5.69 -8.50 -5.31
N LEU A 176 6.11 -7.50 -4.55
CA LEU A 176 6.63 -6.23 -5.09
C LEU A 176 8.11 -6.02 -4.79
N ILE A 177 8.80 -6.96 -4.13
CA ILE A 177 10.26 -6.90 -3.94
C ILE A 177 11.04 -7.26 -5.20
N ASP A 178 10.48 -8.13 -6.05
CA ASP A 178 11.17 -8.68 -7.21
C ASP A 178 11.57 -7.57 -8.18
N GLU A 179 12.88 -7.35 -8.30
CA GLU A 179 13.47 -6.28 -9.10
C GLU A 179 13.04 -6.34 -10.56
N LYS A 180 12.73 -7.55 -11.07
CA LYS A 180 12.25 -7.76 -12.45
C LYS A 180 10.91 -7.09 -12.73
N LYS A 181 10.18 -6.69 -11.69
CA LYS A 181 8.91 -5.98 -11.79
C LYS A 181 9.08 -4.48 -11.93
N PHE A 182 10.30 -3.96 -11.73
CA PHE A 182 10.61 -2.53 -11.84
C PHE A 182 11.18 -2.23 -13.22
N ILE A 183 10.46 -1.40 -13.96
CA ILE A 183 10.88 -0.89 -15.27
C ILE A 183 11.13 0.60 -15.11
N TYR A 184 12.41 0.98 -15.15
CA TYR A 184 12.85 2.36 -14.95
C TYR A 184 12.69 3.18 -16.23
N ASN A 185 12.32 4.46 -16.08
CA ASN A 185 12.40 5.41 -17.19
C ASN A 185 13.86 5.72 -17.53
N GLU A 186 14.14 6.15 -18.76
CA GLU A 186 15.50 6.42 -19.27
C GLU A 186 16.26 7.46 -18.42
N ASP A 187 15.54 8.43 -17.85
CA ASP A 187 16.07 9.49 -17.00
C ASP A 187 16.10 9.13 -15.51
N ASN A 188 15.65 7.93 -15.15
CA ASN A 188 15.49 7.45 -13.77
C ASN A 188 14.68 8.42 -12.87
N THR A 189 13.69 9.13 -13.41
CA THR A 189 12.76 9.97 -12.62
C THR A 189 11.43 9.26 -12.31
N SER A 190 11.28 8.03 -12.79
CA SER A 190 10.12 7.21 -12.47
C SER A 190 10.43 5.73 -12.66
N ALA A 191 9.67 4.90 -11.96
CA ALA A 191 9.65 3.46 -12.16
C ALA A 191 8.21 3.00 -12.38
N LYS A 192 8.01 2.11 -13.34
CA LYS A 192 6.79 1.33 -13.49
C LYS A 192 6.96 0.05 -12.70
N ILE A 193 6.05 -0.21 -11.76
CA ILE A 193 5.97 -1.47 -11.03
C ILE A 193 4.88 -2.32 -11.69
N GLU A 194 5.28 -3.41 -12.34
CA GLU A 194 4.42 -4.27 -13.15
C GLU A 194 4.36 -5.68 -12.53
N VAL A 195 3.18 -6.07 -12.00
CA VAL A 195 2.95 -7.45 -11.52
C VAL A 195 2.35 -8.32 -12.60
N THR A 196 1.39 -7.77 -13.35
CA THR A 196 0.88 -8.35 -14.59
C THR A 196 0.77 -7.25 -15.63
N LYS A 197 0.70 -7.63 -16.91
CA LYS A 197 0.47 -6.66 -17.99
C LYS A 197 -0.87 -5.95 -17.77
N GLU A 198 -0.98 -4.74 -18.29
CA GLU A 198 -2.14 -3.87 -18.07
C GLU A 198 -3.47 -4.49 -18.54
N ASP A 199 -3.43 -5.30 -19.62
CA ASP A 199 -4.59 -6.02 -20.14
C ASP A 199 -4.72 -7.47 -19.60
N ASP A 200 -3.82 -7.88 -18.72
CA ASP A 200 -3.79 -9.19 -18.08
C ASP A 200 -4.39 -9.09 -16.68
N PHE A 201 -5.69 -8.78 -16.67
CA PHE A 201 -6.53 -8.76 -15.49
C PHE A 201 -7.56 -9.90 -15.55
N PRO A 202 -8.09 -10.33 -14.39
CA PRO A 202 -9.04 -11.41 -14.39
C PRO A 202 -10.37 -11.03 -15.03
N LYS A 203 -10.93 -11.95 -15.83
CA LYS A 203 -12.12 -11.74 -16.65
C LYS A 203 -13.29 -12.55 -16.11
N LEU A 204 -14.51 -12.04 -16.32
CA LEU A 204 -15.75 -12.73 -15.93
C LEU A 204 -15.83 -14.16 -16.50
N SER A 205 -15.31 -14.38 -17.72
CA SER A 205 -15.30 -15.67 -18.41
C SER A 205 -14.45 -16.75 -17.72
N GLN A 206 -13.53 -16.36 -16.83
CA GLN A 206 -12.70 -17.31 -16.07
C GLN A 206 -13.45 -17.92 -14.87
N GLY A 207 -14.66 -17.43 -14.57
CA GLY A 207 -15.45 -17.93 -13.45
C GLY A 207 -14.83 -17.61 -12.08
N LYS A 208 -15.18 -18.41 -11.07
CA LYS A 208 -14.63 -18.28 -9.70
C LYS A 208 -13.11 -18.37 -9.62
N GLU A 209 -12.49 -19.13 -10.53
CA GLU A 209 -11.02 -19.26 -10.56
C GLU A 209 -10.32 -17.97 -11.00
N GLY A 210 -11.05 -17.05 -11.64
CA GLY A 210 -10.56 -15.73 -11.98
C GLY A 210 -10.50 -14.76 -10.79
N ILE A 211 -11.05 -15.08 -9.61
CA ILE A 211 -11.02 -14.13 -8.49
C ILE A 211 -9.54 -13.92 -8.05
N PRO A 212 -9.01 -12.68 -8.09
CA PRO A 212 -7.61 -12.44 -7.81
C PRO A 212 -7.28 -12.71 -6.33
N LYS A 213 -6.34 -13.63 -6.10
CA LYS A 213 -5.80 -13.98 -4.77
C LYS A 213 -4.51 -13.23 -4.43
N LYS A 214 -3.95 -12.54 -5.42
CA LYS A 214 -2.66 -11.84 -5.40
C LYS A 214 -2.83 -10.46 -6.04
N PHE A 215 -1.84 -9.60 -5.85
CA PHE A 215 -1.82 -8.32 -6.54
C PHE A 215 -1.70 -8.51 -8.04
N TYR A 216 -2.24 -7.56 -8.79
CA TYR A 216 -2.16 -7.55 -10.24
C TYR A 216 -2.24 -6.11 -10.78
N GLY A 217 -1.91 -5.97 -12.06
CA GLY A 217 -1.85 -4.70 -12.76
C GLY A 217 -0.53 -3.96 -12.56
N VAL A 218 -0.61 -2.66 -12.83
CA VAL A 218 0.54 -1.76 -12.97
C VAL A 218 0.32 -0.49 -12.16
N ILE A 219 1.40 0.05 -11.58
CA ILE A 219 1.46 1.44 -11.13
C ILE A 219 2.73 2.10 -11.67
N LYS A 220 2.65 3.41 -11.92
CA LYS A 220 3.82 4.25 -12.18
C LYS A 220 4.08 5.09 -10.92
N VAL A 221 5.28 5.01 -10.40
CA VAL A 221 5.75 5.85 -9.30
C VAL A 221 6.69 6.91 -9.83
N ASP A 222 6.45 8.16 -9.47
CA ASP A 222 7.25 9.31 -9.90
C ASP A 222 8.13 9.79 -8.74
N TYR A 223 9.40 10.08 -9.02
CA TYR A 223 10.37 10.50 -8.03
C TYR A 223 11.50 11.33 -8.64
N ASN A 224 12.16 12.14 -7.81
CA ASN A 224 13.39 12.81 -8.19
C ASN A 224 14.55 12.09 -7.50
N VAL A 225 15.38 11.40 -8.26
CA VAL A 225 16.61 10.82 -7.71
C VAL A 225 17.60 11.95 -7.51
N LYS A 226 17.83 12.29 -6.24
CA LYS A 226 18.97 13.11 -5.85
C LYS A 226 20.06 12.14 -5.45
N PRO A 227 21.13 11.95 -6.26
CA PRO A 227 22.22 11.06 -5.90
C PRO A 227 22.67 11.36 -4.48
N PHE A 228 22.72 10.33 -3.65
CA PHE A 228 23.24 10.51 -2.32
C PHE A 228 24.70 10.91 -2.40
N ASP A 229 25.02 12.02 -1.76
CA ASP A 229 26.36 12.57 -1.78
C ASP A 229 27.21 11.84 -0.74
N TYR A 230 27.70 10.66 -1.12
CA TYR A 230 28.57 9.84 -0.29
C TYR A 230 29.85 10.56 0.13
N GLN A 231 30.30 11.58 -0.63
CA GLN A 231 31.48 12.39 -0.28
C GLN A 231 31.18 13.34 0.88
N LYS A 232 30.00 13.98 0.91
CA LYS A 232 29.55 14.75 2.08
C LYS A 232 29.47 13.90 3.36
N VAL A 233 29.18 12.60 3.20
CA VAL A 233 29.12 11.65 4.31
C VAL A 233 30.53 11.21 4.76
N GLU A 234 31.50 11.18 3.84
CA GLU A 234 32.91 10.93 4.12
C GLU A 234 33.56 12.10 4.88
N ASP A 235 33.27 13.33 4.48
CA ASP A 235 33.72 14.56 5.17
C ASP A 235 33.11 14.71 6.58
N ASP A 236 31.93 14.10 6.83
CA ASP A 236 31.18 14.18 8.08
C ASP A 236 31.41 12.99 9.06
N LYS A 237 32.34 12.06 8.80
CA LYS A 237 32.51 10.79 9.58
C LYS A 237 31.26 9.89 9.60
N LYS A 238 30.40 9.93 8.59
CA LYS A 238 29.08 9.23 8.59
C LYS A 238 29.07 7.95 7.74
N ARG A 239 30.22 7.54 7.19
CA ARG A 239 30.36 6.37 6.31
C ARG A 239 31.39 5.40 6.88
N GLY A 240 31.16 4.09 6.71
CA GLY A 240 32.04 3.06 7.25
C GLY A 240 32.01 3.05 8.77
N VAL A 241 30.86 3.38 9.34
CA VAL A 241 30.61 3.49 10.78
C VAL A 241 29.61 2.43 11.23
N SER A 242 29.60 2.14 12.53
CA SER A 242 28.55 1.31 13.12
C SER A 242 27.18 2.00 13.06
N LEU A 243 26.10 1.24 13.22
CA LEU A 243 24.74 1.80 13.25
C LEU A 243 24.57 2.84 14.38
N GLU A 244 25.19 2.60 15.53
CA GLU A 244 25.11 3.51 16.67
C GLU A 244 25.87 4.83 16.41
N GLU A 245 27.04 4.75 15.79
CA GLU A 245 27.81 5.93 15.37
C GLU A 245 27.07 6.72 14.28
N LEU A 246 26.49 6.04 13.29
CA LEU A 246 25.65 6.70 12.29
C LEU A 246 24.52 7.48 12.98
N TRP A 247 23.80 6.83 13.90
CA TRP A 247 22.71 7.46 14.63
C TRP A 247 23.15 8.70 15.43
N LYS A 248 24.31 8.63 16.10
CA LYS A 248 24.90 9.77 16.82
C LYS A 248 25.24 10.92 15.87
N ASN A 249 25.85 10.60 14.74
CA ASN A 249 26.31 11.60 13.77
C ASN A 249 25.16 12.28 13.01
N ILE A 250 24.07 11.57 12.71
CA ILE A 250 22.88 12.14 12.05
C ILE A 250 22.22 13.21 12.92
N ASN A 251 22.24 12.99 14.24
CA ASN A 251 21.50 13.81 15.18
C ASN A 251 22.32 14.97 15.78
N ASP A 252 23.53 15.22 15.29
CA ASP A 252 24.45 16.29 15.75
C ASP A 252 24.47 16.41 17.28
N TYR A 253 24.57 15.28 18.00
CA TYR A 253 24.53 15.32 19.45
C TYR A 253 25.81 15.97 20.01
N GLU A 254 25.70 17.22 20.45
CA GLU A 254 26.49 17.70 21.58
C GLU A 254 26.38 16.67 22.70
N GLU A 255 27.49 16.38 23.38
CA GLU A 255 27.74 15.26 24.32
C GLU A 255 26.74 15.11 25.51
N SER A 256 25.66 15.88 25.57
CA SER A 256 24.74 16.02 26.71
C SER A 256 23.32 15.47 26.52
N SER A 257 23.02 14.73 25.45
CA SER A 257 21.67 14.20 25.22
C SER A 257 21.57 12.67 25.40
N ASP A 258 20.63 12.25 26.26
CA ASP A 258 20.31 10.85 26.62
C ASP A 258 19.63 10.03 25.50
N LYS A 259 19.46 10.56 24.29
CA LYS A 259 18.73 9.89 23.20
C LYS A 259 19.59 8.83 22.49
N LYS A 260 19.52 7.60 22.99
CA LYS A 260 20.10 6.41 22.35
C LYS A 260 19.27 5.93 21.16
N PHE A 261 19.91 5.25 20.22
CA PHE A 261 19.21 4.53 19.17
C PHE A 261 18.24 3.52 19.80
N ASN A 262 16.99 3.50 19.34
CA ASN A 262 15.98 2.65 19.94
C ASN A 262 16.00 1.26 19.29
N TYR A 263 16.68 0.34 19.97
CA TYR A 263 16.68 -1.09 19.61
C TYR A 263 15.36 -1.79 19.91
N ASN A 264 14.45 -1.17 20.68
CA ASN A 264 13.09 -1.65 20.85
C ASN A 264 12.20 -1.03 19.76
N VAL A 265 11.95 -1.82 18.73
CA VAL A 265 11.18 -1.46 17.55
C VAL A 265 9.67 -1.44 17.84
N GLY A 266 9.21 -1.76 19.05
CA GLY A 266 7.80 -1.64 19.40
C GLY A 266 6.95 -2.76 18.79
N VAL A 267 5.71 -2.45 18.42
CA VAL A 267 4.75 -3.47 17.95
C VAL A 267 4.81 -3.61 16.43
N ILE A 268 5.04 -4.82 15.94
CA ILE A 268 4.93 -5.15 14.52
C ILE A 268 3.61 -5.90 14.26
N ASN A 269 2.98 -5.61 13.12
CA ASN A 269 1.69 -6.19 12.77
C ASN A 269 1.81 -7.56 12.08
N GLN A 270 3.02 -7.91 11.63
CA GLN A 270 3.35 -9.13 10.89
C GLN A 270 4.81 -9.55 11.16
N LEU A 271 5.08 -10.86 11.18
CA LEU A 271 6.41 -11.43 11.45
C LEU A 271 7.24 -11.53 10.16
N ASN A 272 7.64 -10.39 9.59
CA ASN A 272 8.50 -10.32 8.41
C ASN A 272 9.47 -9.11 8.47
N ILE A 273 10.54 -9.15 7.67
CA ILE A 273 11.58 -8.11 7.64
C ILE A 273 11.02 -6.72 7.31
N TYR A 274 10.03 -6.62 6.41
CA TYR A 274 9.49 -5.33 5.99
C TYR A 274 8.61 -4.68 7.04
N SER A 275 7.77 -5.44 7.75
CA SER A 275 7.03 -4.94 8.91
C SER A 275 7.98 -4.46 9.99
N PHE A 276 9.07 -5.20 10.21
CA PHE A 276 10.12 -4.80 11.13
C PHE A 276 10.82 -3.51 10.67
N LEU A 277 11.31 -3.44 9.44
CA LEU A 277 12.02 -2.28 8.89
C LEU A 277 11.14 -1.03 8.86
N MET A 278 9.87 -1.14 8.46
CA MET A 278 8.93 -0.01 8.51
C MET A 278 8.76 0.52 9.93
N THR A 279 8.59 -0.38 10.90
CA THR A 279 8.44 0.04 12.30
C THR A 279 9.75 0.60 12.85
N LEU A 280 10.90 0.08 12.40
CA LEU A 280 12.22 0.61 12.74
C LEU A 280 12.41 2.03 12.21
N ILE A 281 12.02 2.27 10.95
CA ILE A 281 12.04 3.58 10.30
C ILE A 281 11.12 4.55 11.03
N ILE A 282 9.89 4.14 11.33
CA ILE A 282 8.93 5.00 12.06
C ILE A 282 9.48 5.41 13.44
N ASN A 283 10.14 4.49 14.15
CA ASN A 283 10.62 4.75 15.51
C ASN A 283 11.95 5.51 15.58
N ASN A 284 12.84 5.30 14.60
CA ASN A 284 14.17 5.90 14.62
C ASN A 284 14.33 6.98 13.54
N PHE A 285 13.79 6.82 12.34
CA PHE A 285 14.07 7.72 11.22
C PHE A 285 12.90 8.67 10.91
N SER A 286 12.19 9.14 11.93
CA SER A 286 11.01 10.01 11.78
C SER A 286 11.33 11.48 11.54
N ASP A 287 12.52 11.95 11.92
CA ASP A 287 12.90 13.35 11.74
C ASP A 287 13.46 13.64 10.33
N TYR A 288 13.38 14.89 9.89
CA TYR A 288 13.79 15.29 8.54
C TYR A 288 15.28 14.99 8.23
N LYS A 289 16.17 15.04 9.24
CA LYS A 289 17.61 14.79 9.05
C LYS A 289 17.91 13.31 8.85
N SER A 290 17.25 12.44 9.59
CA SER A 290 17.39 10.98 9.54
C SER A 290 16.63 10.37 8.36
N GLN A 291 15.54 11.00 7.91
CA GLN A 291 14.75 10.56 6.75
C GLN A 291 15.57 10.40 5.47
N ILE A 292 16.66 11.14 5.30
CA ILE A 292 17.50 11.04 4.09
C ILE A 292 18.37 9.77 4.06
N TYR A 293 18.60 9.14 5.22
CA TYR A 293 19.53 8.01 5.36
C TYR A 293 18.85 6.66 5.24
N TRP A 294 17.61 6.53 5.74
CA TRP A 294 16.94 5.23 5.72
C TRP A 294 16.81 4.63 4.31
N PRO A 295 16.57 5.38 3.20
CA PRO A 295 16.42 4.78 1.88
C PRO A 295 17.68 4.04 1.41
N ILE A 296 18.84 4.38 1.95
CA ILE A 296 20.10 3.72 1.60
C ILE A 296 20.44 2.67 2.65
N LEU A 297 20.24 2.99 3.93
CA LEU A 297 20.50 2.09 5.05
C LEU A 297 19.75 0.75 4.93
N ILE A 298 18.49 0.78 4.47
CA ILE A 298 17.71 -0.45 4.26
C ILE A 298 18.39 -1.43 3.30
N ASN A 299 19.22 -0.92 2.38
CA ASN A 299 19.92 -1.74 1.41
C ASN A 299 21.28 -2.21 1.92
N ASP A 300 21.81 -1.59 2.98
CA ASP A 300 22.99 -2.10 3.69
C ASP A 300 22.62 -3.30 4.60
N ILE A 301 21.33 -3.51 4.87
CA ILE A 301 20.81 -4.65 5.66
C ILE A 301 20.66 -5.89 4.76
N VAL A 302 21.06 -7.05 5.28
CA VAL A 302 20.76 -8.36 4.67
C VAL A 302 19.27 -8.63 4.85
N SER A 303 18.50 -8.52 3.77
CA SER A 303 17.03 -8.60 3.80
C SER A 303 16.44 -9.71 2.92
N ASP A 304 17.28 -10.52 2.27
CA ASP A 304 16.87 -11.69 1.48
C ASP A 304 17.49 -13.00 2.01
N GLY A 305 16.80 -14.11 1.78
CA GLY A 305 17.22 -15.46 2.17
C GLY A 305 16.78 -15.87 3.58
N ASP A 306 17.04 -17.13 3.94
CA ASP A 306 16.58 -17.73 5.20
C ASP A 306 17.14 -17.02 6.46
N GLU A 307 18.21 -16.25 6.30
CA GLU A 307 18.86 -15.51 7.38
C GLU A 307 18.36 -14.06 7.54
N ALA A 308 17.55 -13.55 6.62
CA ALA A 308 17.14 -12.14 6.59
C ALA A 308 16.29 -11.71 7.79
N PHE A 309 15.45 -12.62 8.30
CA PHE A 309 14.54 -12.34 9.42
C PHE A 309 14.32 -13.57 10.29
N ASN A 310 15.37 -13.99 10.98
CA ASN A 310 15.29 -15.07 11.96
C ASN A 310 15.05 -14.49 13.35
N TYR A 311 13.79 -14.46 13.78
CA TYR A 311 13.39 -14.00 15.11
C TYR A 311 13.31 -15.17 16.11
N LYS A 312 13.58 -14.85 17.37
CA LYS A 312 13.51 -15.78 18.50
C LYS A 312 12.77 -15.10 19.65
N GLN A 313 12.35 -15.88 20.65
CA GLN A 313 11.80 -15.33 21.88
C GLN A 313 12.80 -14.32 22.49
N SER A 314 12.31 -13.18 22.97
CA SER A 314 13.16 -12.12 23.53
C SER A 314 13.92 -12.61 24.77
N ASP A 315 15.20 -12.26 24.85
CA ASP A 315 16.09 -12.52 26.00
C ASP A 315 16.05 -11.39 27.05
N GLN A 316 15.20 -10.37 26.86
CA GLN A 316 15.05 -9.26 27.83
C GLN A 316 14.33 -9.68 29.11
N GLN A 317 14.76 -9.11 30.23
CA GLN A 317 14.09 -9.27 31.52
C GLN A 317 12.65 -8.75 31.44
N GLY A 318 11.68 -9.59 31.81
CA GLY A 318 10.25 -9.25 31.75
C GLY A 318 9.58 -9.48 30.40
N ALA A 319 10.27 -10.11 29.43
CA ALA A 319 9.68 -10.50 28.16
C ALA A 319 8.49 -11.46 28.36
N ILE A 320 7.39 -11.17 27.68
CA ILE A 320 6.19 -12.01 27.68
C ILE A 320 6.37 -13.11 26.64
N ASN A 321 6.34 -14.36 27.09
CA ASN A 321 6.45 -15.52 26.22
C ASN A 321 5.35 -15.51 25.14
N GLY A 322 5.74 -15.75 23.89
CA GLY A 322 4.83 -15.75 22.74
C GLY A 322 4.37 -14.37 22.26
N LYS A 323 4.84 -13.28 22.88
CA LYS A 323 4.52 -11.90 22.46
C LYS A 323 5.75 -11.05 22.19
N ASP A 324 6.81 -11.22 22.99
CA ASP A 324 8.03 -10.42 22.89
C ASP A 324 9.15 -11.21 22.24
N TYR A 325 9.73 -10.66 21.18
CA TYR A 325 10.70 -11.32 20.32
C TYR A 325 11.96 -10.48 20.15
N MET A 326 13.04 -11.14 19.73
CA MET A 326 14.31 -10.55 19.36
C MET A 326 14.69 -11.03 17.96
N VAL A 327 15.27 -10.14 17.15
CA VAL A 327 15.85 -10.47 15.84
C VAL A 327 17.28 -9.94 15.78
N GLU A 328 18.17 -10.74 15.22
CA GLU A 328 19.55 -10.35 14.92
C GLU A 328 19.64 -9.89 13.46
N ILE A 329 19.85 -8.59 13.26
CA ILE A 329 19.99 -8.02 11.94
C ILE A 329 21.46 -8.02 11.53
N LYS A 330 21.72 -8.56 10.34
CA LYS A 330 23.04 -8.57 9.70
C LYS A 330 23.13 -7.46 8.67
N PHE A 331 24.32 -6.86 8.58
CA PHE A 331 24.64 -5.88 7.53
C PHE A 331 25.53 -6.54 6.47
N LYS A 332 25.40 -6.06 5.23
CA LYS A 332 26.21 -6.49 4.10
C LYS A 332 27.68 -6.06 4.33
N PRO A 333 28.66 -6.75 3.73
CA PRO A 333 30.06 -6.37 3.84
C PRO A 333 30.29 -4.92 3.37
N TYR A 334 30.99 -4.12 4.17
CA TYR A 334 31.26 -2.72 3.83
C TYR A 334 32.25 -2.59 2.67
N SER A 335 31.91 -1.74 1.70
CA SER A 335 32.84 -1.31 0.65
C SER A 335 33.30 0.13 0.87
N LYS A 336 34.61 0.35 0.75
CA LYS A 336 35.21 1.69 0.76
C LYS A 336 35.06 2.42 -0.57
N SER A 337 34.95 1.69 -1.69
CA SER A 337 34.76 2.31 -2.99
C SER A 337 33.40 3.00 -3.06
N LEU A 338 33.32 4.16 -3.71
CA LEU A 338 32.04 4.82 -3.97
C LEU A 338 31.24 4.01 -4.99
N PRO A 339 29.90 3.96 -4.90
CA PRO A 339 29.09 3.33 -5.92
C PRO A 339 29.25 4.12 -7.23
N ILE A 340 29.73 3.46 -8.30
CA ILE A 340 30.06 4.12 -9.57
C ILE A 340 28.81 4.22 -10.48
N ASN A 341 27.76 3.43 -10.24
CA ASN A 341 26.53 3.47 -11.05
C ASN A 341 25.32 2.84 -10.35
N ASN A 342 24.22 3.58 -10.14
CA ASN A 342 23.04 3.19 -9.33
C ASN A 342 22.24 1.95 -9.81
N LEU A 343 22.70 1.26 -10.87
CA LEU A 343 21.96 0.19 -11.56
C LEU A 343 22.68 -1.17 -11.54
N ASN A 344 23.84 -1.29 -10.90
CA ASN A 344 24.58 -2.55 -10.91
C ASN A 344 24.12 -3.50 -9.80
N GLU A 345 23.86 -4.77 -10.14
CA GLU A 345 23.67 -5.89 -9.18
C GLU A 345 24.81 -5.97 -8.14
N GLU A 346 25.98 -5.41 -8.44
CA GLU A 346 27.12 -5.34 -7.53
C GLU A 346 26.93 -4.38 -6.36
N ILE A 347 26.19 -3.27 -6.57
CA ILE A 347 25.86 -2.32 -5.49
C ILE A 347 25.02 -3.01 -4.41
N ASP A 348 24.20 -3.98 -4.80
CA ASP A 348 23.33 -4.68 -3.87
C ASP A 348 24.04 -5.74 -3.02
N LYS A 349 25.31 -6.03 -3.28
CA LYS A 349 26.09 -7.04 -2.55
C LYS A 349 26.83 -6.47 -1.35
N VAL A 350 26.98 -5.15 -1.25
CA VAL A 350 27.81 -4.49 -0.25
C VAL A 350 27.04 -3.38 0.46
N SER A 351 27.52 -3.05 1.64
CA SER A 351 27.10 -1.88 2.40
C SER A 351 27.96 -0.68 2.00
N TYR A 352 27.32 0.48 1.82
CA TYR A 352 28.04 1.72 1.50
C TYR A 352 28.05 2.73 2.65
N ILE A 353 27.17 2.63 3.65
CA ILE A 353 27.14 3.53 4.80
C ILE A 353 27.63 2.81 6.06
N ILE A 354 27.19 1.59 6.29
CA ILE A 354 27.44 0.86 7.55
C ILE A 354 28.65 -0.08 7.46
N ASP A 355 29.59 0.02 8.41
CA ASP A 355 30.60 -1.02 8.66
C ASP A 355 30.35 -1.71 10.02
N GLN A 356 29.28 -2.49 10.06
CA GLN A 356 28.86 -3.22 11.25
C GLN A 356 29.37 -4.66 11.20
N LYS A 357 30.37 -4.98 12.03
CA LYS A 357 30.99 -6.33 12.06
C LYS A 357 30.16 -7.37 12.79
N GLU A 358 29.43 -6.95 13.83
CA GLU A 358 28.63 -7.84 14.67
C GLU A 358 27.13 -7.68 14.40
N ASN A 359 26.38 -8.77 14.52
CA ASN A 359 24.92 -8.70 14.41
C ASN A 359 24.34 -7.74 15.44
N VAL A 360 23.35 -6.96 15.03
CA VAL A 360 22.67 -6.02 15.93
C VAL A 360 21.36 -6.64 16.41
N LYS A 361 21.18 -6.73 17.72
CA LYS A 361 19.96 -7.24 18.33
C LYS A 361 18.90 -6.14 18.40
N PHE A 362 17.72 -6.46 17.87
CA PHE A 362 16.53 -5.63 17.97
C PHE A 362 15.40 -6.40 18.63
N TYR A 363 14.53 -5.68 19.32
CA TYR A 363 13.42 -6.23 20.08
C TYR A 363 12.10 -5.70 19.55
N PHE A 364 11.08 -6.55 19.52
CA PHE A 364 9.75 -6.16 19.07
C PHE A 364 8.68 -7.00 19.75
N ARG A 365 7.44 -6.51 19.70
CA ARG A 365 6.25 -7.20 20.18
C ARG A 365 5.35 -7.58 19.01
N TYR A 366 4.83 -8.79 19.01
CA TYR A 366 3.83 -9.27 18.06
C TYR A 366 2.58 -9.69 18.82
N LEU A 367 1.43 -9.09 18.48
CA LEU A 367 0.21 -9.20 19.28
C LEU A 367 -0.75 -10.30 18.83
N LYS A 368 -0.54 -10.91 17.66
CA LYS A 368 -1.38 -12.02 17.20
C LYS A 368 -0.85 -13.33 17.77
N GLU A 369 -1.76 -14.19 18.21
CA GLU A 369 -1.42 -15.54 18.63
C GLU A 369 -0.81 -16.31 17.44
N ILE A 370 0.39 -16.86 17.65
CA ILE A 370 0.97 -17.86 16.75
C ILE A 370 0.22 -19.15 17.06
N LYS A 371 -0.64 -19.59 16.14
CA LYS A 371 -1.39 -20.84 16.26
C LYS A 371 -0.50 -22.06 16.06
#